data_AF-A0A6N8G6D2-F1
#
_entry.id   AF-A0A6N8G6D2-F1
#
_cell.length_a   1.000
_cell.length_b   1.000
_cell.length_c   1.000
_cell.angle_alpha   90.00
_cell.angle_beta   90.00
_cell.angle_gamma   90.00
#
_symmetry.space_group_name_H-M   'P 1'
#
loop_
_entity.id
_entity.type
_entity.pdbx_description
1 polymer ?
#
loop_
_entity_poly.entity_id
_entity_poly.type
_entity_poly.pdbx_seq_one_letter_code
_entity_poly.pdbx_strand_id
1 'polypeptide(L)'
;MSQAELAQKARMHLQSIGKIESGKTTRLNSKSSAGLSKALQVLEEYLDAACKGIPITAVQQLKICPRCWTPGTEAEAMWLHPHSKFCFACGTDSDRCRSCNEAIVSLKFRFCPYCGTTYKVTK
;
A
#
# COMPACT_ATOMS: atom_id res chain seq x y z
N MET A 1 -12.23 6.47 -17.10
CA MET A 1 -13.25 5.93 -16.18
C MET A 1 -14.27 7.02 -15.94
N SER A 2 -15.55 6.76 -16.20
CA SER A 2 -16.63 7.72 -15.95
C SER A 2 -17.09 7.70 -14.49
N GLN A 3 -17.80 8.73 -14.02
CA GLN A 3 -18.35 8.77 -12.65
C GLN A 3 -19.32 7.60 -12.40
N ALA A 4 -20.10 7.19 -13.40
CA ALA A 4 -21.03 6.07 -13.32
C ALA A 4 -20.29 4.73 -13.17
N GLU A 5 -19.24 4.51 -13.95
CA GLU A 5 -18.38 3.33 -13.83
C GLU A 5 -17.69 3.28 -12.46
N LEU A 6 -17.20 4.41 -11.97
CA LEU A 6 -16.55 4.51 -10.66
C LEU A 6 -17.54 4.23 -9.53
N ALA A 7 -18.74 4.81 -9.58
CA ALA A 7 -19.81 4.57 -8.62
C ALA A 7 -20.19 3.07 -8.56
N GLN A 8 -20.31 2.43 -9.72
CA GLN A 8 -20.58 0.99 -9.81
C GLN A 8 -19.44 0.15 -9.23
N LYS A 9 -18.18 0.42 -9.61
CA LYS A 9 -17.01 -0.32 -9.11
C LYS A 9 -16.80 -0.15 -7.61
N ALA A 10 -16.99 1.07 -7.10
CA ALA A 10 -16.85 1.40 -5.68
C ALA A 10 -18.07 0.99 -4.84
N ARG A 11 -19.16 0.53 -5.46
CA ARG A 11 -20.46 0.26 -4.82
C ARG A 11 -20.98 1.47 -4.04
N MET A 12 -20.90 2.63 -4.66
CA MET A 12 -21.31 3.93 -4.10
C MET A 12 -22.37 4.58 -4.97
N HIS A 13 -23.16 5.47 -4.36
CA HIS A 13 -24.13 6.27 -5.12
C HIS A 13 -23.42 7.34 -5.96
N LEU A 14 -23.91 7.60 -7.17
CA LEU A 14 -23.31 8.56 -8.10
C LEU A 14 -23.16 9.97 -7.49
N GLN A 15 -24.17 10.42 -6.74
CA GLN A 15 -24.11 11.71 -6.05
C GLN A 15 -23.01 11.78 -4.99
N SER A 16 -22.67 10.66 -4.35
CA SER A 16 -21.58 10.62 -3.37
C SER A 16 -20.23 10.83 -4.05
N ILE A 17 -20.03 10.24 -5.24
CA ILE A 17 -18.84 10.48 -6.07
C ILE A 17 -18.75 11.96 -6.44
N GLY A 18 -19.84 12.57 -6.91
CA GLY A 18 -19.86 14.01 -7.24
C GLY A 18 -19.55 14.93 -6.06
N LYS A 19 -19.98 14.58 -4.83
CA LYS A 19 -19.62 15.34 -3.60
C LYS A 19 -18.14 15.22 -3.26
N ILE A 20 -17.53 14.06 -3.51
CA ILE A 20 -16.10 13.83 -3.28
C ILE A 20 -15.27 14.61 -4.30
N GLU A 21 -15.60 14.50 -5.59
CA GLU A 21 -14.89 15.22 -6.67
C GLU A 21 -15.01 16.74 -6.55
N SER A 22 -16.15 17.25 -6.07
CA SER A 22 -16.34 18.69 -5.81
C SER A 22 -15.69 19.18 -4.50
N GLY A 23 -14.95 18.34 -3.78
CA GLY A 23 -14.25 18.71 -2.54
C GLY A 23 -15.17 18.97 -1.35
N LYS A 24 -16.47 18.66 -1.45
CA LYS A 24 -17.44 18.84 -0.35
C LYS A 24 -17.32 17.76 0.73
N THR A 25 -16.61 16.67 0.44
CA THR A 25 -16.36 15.57 1.38
C THR A 25 -14.94 15.66 1.94
N THR A 26 -14.83 16.12 3.18
CA THR A 26 -13.56 16.24 3.91
C THR A 26 -13.15 14.96 4.66
N ARG A 27 -14.07 13.99 4.77
CA ARG A 27 -13.81 12.69 5.40
C ARG A 27 -14.60 11.59 4.73
N LEU A 28 -13.93 10.50 4.37
CA LEU A 28 -14.57 9.28 3.87
C LEU A 28 -14.87 8.34 5.03
N ASN A 29 -16.02 7.67 4.97
CA ASN A 29 -16.29 6.54 5.87
C ASN A 29 -15.51 5.29 5.38
N SER A 30 -15.32 4.29 6.26
CA SER A 30 -14.53 3.08 5.95
C SER A 30 -15.05 2.31 4.72
N LYS A 31 -16.38 2.23 4.53
CA LYS A 31 -16.96 1.52 3.38
C LYS A 31 -16.68 2.24 2.06
N SER A 32 -16.80 3.57 2.04
CA SER A 32 -16.51 4.41 0.87
C SER A 32 -15.02 4.43 0.56
N SER A 33 -14.17 4.52 1.59
CA SER A 33 -12.71 4.43 1.49
C SER A 33 -12.29 3.11 0.84
N ALA A 34 -12.72 1.97 1.40
CA ALA A 34 -12.42 0.64 0.87
C ALA A 34 -12.95 0.43 -0.56
N GLY A 35 -14.18 0.91 -0.83
CA GLY A 35 -14.80 0.84 -2.16
C GLY A 35 -14.00 1.61 -3.22
N LEU A 36 -13.63 2.85 -2.92
CA LEU A 36 -12.84 3.70 -3.80
C LEU A 36 -11.42 3.17 -3.97
N SER A 37 -10.79 2.74 -2.88
CA SER A 37 -9.46 2.14 -2.86
C SER A 37 -9.37 0.95 -3.81
N LYS A 38 -10.37 0.06 -3.77
CA LYS A 38 -10.48 -1.07 -4.69
C LYS A 38 -10.78 -0.65 -6.14
N ALA A 39 -11.69 0.31 -6.33
CA ALA A 39 -12.09 0.75 -7.67
C ALA A 39 -10.96 1.48 -8.42
N LEU A 40 -10.17 2.28 -7.70
CA LEU A 40 -9.07 3.10 -8.20
C LEU A 40 -7.70 2.39 -8.11
N GLN A 41 -7.61 1.25 -7.42
CA GLN A 41 -6.36 0.53 -7.16
C GLN A 41 -5.31 1.38 -6.42
N VAL A 42 -5.77 2.23 -5.51
CA VAL A 42 -4.93 3.10 -4.65
C VAL A 42 -5.06 2.69 -3.20
N LEU A 43 -4.16 3.16 -2.34
CA LEU A 43 -4.25 2.94 -0.89
C LEU A 43 -5.33 3.82 -0.26
N GLU A 44 -5.96 3.32 0.81
CA GLU A 44 -6.93 4.09 1.58
C GLU A 44 -6.29 5.33 2.23
N GLU A 45 -5.01 5.25 2.62
CA GLU A 45 -4.28 6.39 3.18
C GLU A 45 -4.16 7.55 2.17
N TYR A 46 -4.07 7.26 0.87
CA TYR A 46 -4.01 8.29 -0.16
C TYR A 46 -5.36 8.99 -0.34
N LEU A 47 -6.46 8.26 -0.19
CA LEU A 47 -7.80 8.83 -0.22
C LEU A 47 -8.05 9.74 0.99
N ASP A 48 -7.60 9.33 2.18
CA ASP A 48 -7.70 10.14 3.40
C ASP A 48 -6.82 11.40 3.32
N ALA A 49 -5.59 11.28 2.82
CA ALA A 49 -4.71 12.42 2.57
C ALA A 49 -5.29 13.41 1.55
N ALA A 50 -5.86 12.91 0.45
CA ALA A 50 -6.55 13.72 -0.56
C ALA A 50 -7.76 14.46 0.02
N CYS A 51 -8.58 13.79 0.84
CA CYS A 51 -9.72 14.43 1.52
C CYS A 51 -9.32 15.51 2.53
N LYS A 52 -8.14 15.36 3.17
CA LYS A 52 -7.61 16.31 4.15
C LYS A 52 -6.76 17.43 3.52
N GLY A 53 -6.51 17.38 2.22
CA GLY A 53 -5.62 18.32 1.54
C GLY A 53 -4.15 18.23 2.00
N ILE A 54 -3.75 17.08 2.54
CA ILE A 54 -2.37 16.84 2.99
C ILE A 54 -1.56 16.38 1.76
N PRO A 55 -0.36 16.93 1.52
CA PRO A 55 0.50 16.43 0.46
C PRO A 55 0.77 14.94 0.67
N ILE A 56 0.41 14.13 -0.32
CA ILE A 56 0.70 12.70 -0.33
C ILE A 56 2.21 12.56 -0.48
N THR A 57 2.90 12.38 0.64
CA THR A 57 4.29 11.91 0.60
C THR A 57 4.16 10.44 0.26
N ALA A 58 4.58 10.02 -0.93
CA ALA A 58 4.56 8.63 -1.33
C ALA A 58 5.50 7.87 -0.39
N VAL A 59 4.99 7.39 0.75
CA VAL A 59 5.69 6.42 1.58
C VAL A 59 5.60 5.13 0.80
N GLN A 60 6.52 4.96 -0.15
CA GLN A 60 6.82 3.65 -0.70
C GLN A 60 7.40 2.84 0.47
N GLN A 61 6.52 2.24 1.26
CA GLN A 61 6.94 1.18 2.15
C GLN A 61 7.56 0.11 1.26
N LEU A 62 8.88 -0.01 1.34
CA LEU A 62 9.61 -1.03 0.61
C LEU A 62 9.20 -2.37 1.21
N LYS A 63 8.76 -3.27 0.34
CA LYS A 63 8.36 -4.62 0.71
C LYS A 63 9.29 -5.60 0.01
N ILE A 64 9.65 -6.65 0.73
CA ILE A 64 10.42 -7.77 0.19
C ILE A 64 9.85 -9.08 0.68
N CYS A 65 10.10 -10.14 -0.07
CA CYS A 65 9.84 -11.47 0.44
C CYS A 65 11.10 -12.01 1.15
N PRO A 66 11.12 -12.21 2.46
CA PRO A 66 12.32 -12.65 3.18
C PRO A 66 12.73 -14.08 2.82
N ARG A 67 11.85 -14.84 2.16
CA ARG A 67 12.13 -16.19 1.65
C ARG A 67 12.58 -16.19 0.19
N CYS A 68 11.95 -15.38 -0.66
CA CYS A 68 12.18 -15.40 -2.11
C CYS A 68 13.23 -14.39 -2.56
N TRP A 69 13.31 -13.24 -1.88
CA TRP A 69 14.20 -12.15 -2.26
C TRP A 69 15.67 -12.53 -2.09
N THR A 70 16.50 -11.99 -3.00
CA THR A 70 17.95 -12.13 -2.96
C THR A 70 18.57 -10.83 -2.48
N PRO A 71 19.31 -10.82 -1.36
CA PRO A 71 19.89 -9.59 -0.83
C PRO A 71 20.77 -8.88 -1.85
N GLY A 72 20.59 -7.57 -1.97
CA GLY A 72 21.32 -6.74 -2.93
C GLY A 72 20.69 -6.68 -4.33
N THR A 73 19.56 -7.37 -4.56
CA THR A 73 18.74 -7.15 -5.76
C THR A 73 17.58 -6.23 -5.46
N GLU A 74 16.99 -5.64 -6.50
CA GLU A 74 15.73 -4.92 -6.37
C GLU A 74 14.61 -5.85 -5.85
N ALA A 75 13.57 -5.26 -5.27
CA ALA A 75 12.38 -6.00 -4.87
C ALA A 75 11.67 -6.54 -6.10
N GLU A 76 11.04 -7.70 -5.97
CA GLU A 76 10.26 -8.25 -7.08
C GLU A 76 9.13 -7.28 -7.47
N ALA A 77 8.84 -7.16 -8.77
CA ALA A 77 7.85 -6.23 -9.30
C ALA A 77 6.43 -6.38 -8.69
N MET A 78 6.13 -7.54 -8.09
CA MET A 78 4.88 -7.76 -7.35
C MET A 78 4.67 -6.75 -6.20
N TRP A 79 5.75 -6.28 -5.58
CA TRP A 79 5.71 -5.31 -4.49
C TRP A 79 5.39 -3.88 -4.93
N LEU A 80 5.44 -3.60 -6.25
CA LEU A 80 4.95 -2.34 -6.81
C LEU A 80 3.42 -2.22 -6.69
N HIS A 81 2.70 -3.33 -6.52
CA HIS A 81 1.26 -3.29 -6.32
C HIS A 81 0.96 -2.72 -4.93
N PRO A 82 0.21 -1.61 -4.79
CA PRO A 82 0.00 -0.96 -3.49
C PRO A 82 -0.64 -1.91 -2.46
N HIS A 83 -1.58 -2.73 -2.93
CA HIS A 83 -2.31 -3.73 -2.13
C HIS A 83 -1.54 -5.04 -1.86
N SER A 84 -0.30 -5.19 -2.35
CA SER A 84 0.50 -6.39 -2.05
C SER A 84 0.87 -6.43 -0.57
N LYS A 85 0.24 -7.35 0.19
CA LYS A 85 0.58 -7.58 1.61
C LYS A 85 1.43 -8.84 1.80
N PHE A 86 1.26 -9.82 0.92
CA PHE A 86 1.92 -11.11 0.98
C PHE A 86 2.64 -11.40 -0.33
N CYS A 87 3.75 -12.12 -0.24
CA CYS A 87 4.46 -12.63 -1.41
C CYS A 87 3.56 -13.59 -2.22
N PHE A 88 3.42 -13.35 -3.53
CA PHE A 88 2.57 -14.19 -4.38
C PHE A 88 3.13 -15.59 -4.62
N ALA A 89 4.43 -15.80 -4.39
CA ALA A 89 5.09 -17.09 -4.57
C ALA A 89 5.05 -17.99 -3.32
N CYS A 90 5.20 -17.42 -2.11
CA CYS A 90 5.31 -18.21 -0.88
C CYS A 90 4.40 -17.74 0.27
N GLY A 91 3.52 -16.77 0.03
CA GLY A 91 2.55 -16.26 1.01
C GLY A 91 3.16 -15.51 2.19
N THR A 92 4.47 -15.25 2.18
CA THR A 92 5.17 -14.61 3.29
C THR A 92 5.08 -13.08 3.22
N ASP A 93 4.77 -12.43 4.33
CA ASP A 93 4.80 -10.99 4.51
C ASP A 93 6.19 -10.49 4.98
N SER A 94 6.59 -9.30 4.52
CA SER A 94 7.68 -8.51 5.14
C SER A 94 7.75 -7.11 4.54
N ASP A 95 6.94 -6.21 5.10
CA ASP A 95 7.14 -4.75 5.04
C ASP A 95 8.05 -4.25 6.19
N ARG A 96 8.28 -5.12 7.19
CA ARG A 96 9.00 -4.85 8.44
C ARG A 96 10.05 -5.90 8.75
N CYS A 97 11.00 -5.53 9.59
CA CYS A 97 11.96 -6.44 10.18
C CYS A 97 11.26 -7.38 11.16
N ARG A 98 11.51 -8.69 11.06
CA ARG A 98 10.90 -9.69 11.97
C ARG A 98 11.41 -9.63 13.40
N SER A 99 12.59 -9.04 13.63
CA SER A 99 13.20 -8.97 14.95
C SER A 99 12.75 -7.73 15.71
N CYS A 100 12.87 -6.54 15.12
CA CYS A 100 12.54 -5.27 15.79
C CYS A 100 11.24 -4.61 15.31
N ASN A 101 10.53 -5.21 14.34
CA ASN A 101 9.30 -4.68 13.75
C ASN A 101 9.42 -3.32 13.05
N GLU A 102 10.64 -2.82 12.84
CA GLU A 102 10.89 -1.58 12.11
C GLU A 102 10.67 -1.72 10.61
N ALA A 103 10.20 -0.66 9.97
CA ALA A 103 9.95 -0.63 8.53
C ALA A 103 11.24 -0.83 7.73
N ILE A 104 11.13 -1.50 6.58
CA ILE A 104 12.26 -1.66 5.67
C ILE A 104 12.46 -0.34 4.91
N VAL A 105 13.58 0.32 5.20
CA VAL A 105 13.91 1.63 4.62
C VAL A 105 14.81 1.56 3.39
N SER A 106 15.47 0.41 3.15
CA SER A 106 16.37 0.24 2.01
C SER A 106 16.56 -1.22 1.65
N LEU A 107 16.58 -1.50 0.34
CA LEU A 107 16.87 -2.82 -0.22
C LEU A 107 18.37 -3.04 -0.47
N LYS A 108 19.19 -1.98 -0.32
CA LYS A 108 20.65 -2.07 -0.50
C LYS A 108 21.30 -2.93 0.58
N PHE A 109 20.72 -2.95 1.78
CA PHE A 109 21.29 -3.65 2.92
C PHE A 109 20.66 -5.03 3.09
N ARG A 110 21.51 -6.04 3.28
CA ARG A 110 21.09 -7.42 3.61
C ARG A 110 20.52 -7.55 5.03
N PHE A 111 20.84 -6.59 5.89
CA PHE A 111 20.53 -6.59 7.31
C PHE A 111 19.68 -5.37 7.67
N CYS A 112 18.87 -5.51 8.72
CA CYS A 112 18.15 -4.39 9.30
C CYS A 112 19.15 -3.36 9.86
N PRO A 113 19.05 -2.07 9.48
CA PRO A 113 19.97 -1.04 9.96
C PRO A 113 19.80 -0.75 11.47
N TYR A 114 18.67 -1.15 12.06
CA TYR A 114 18.37 -0.88 13.48
C TYR A 114 18.80 -2.02 14.41
N CYS A 115 18.54 -3.28 14.04
CA CYS A 115 18.84 -4.44 14.90
C CYS A 115 19.88 -5.40 14.34
N GLY A 116 20.44 -5.15 13.15
CA GLY A 116 21.45 -6.00 12.51
C GLY A 116 20.95 -7.37 12.06
N THR A 117 19.67 -7.70 12.25
CA THR A 117 19.12 -9.00 11.86
C THR A 117 18.99 -9.11 10.33
N THR A 118 19.37 -10.25 9.77
CA THR A 118 19.20 -10.53 8.33
C THR A 118 17.73 -10.48 7.95
N TYR A 119 17.41 -9.84 6.81
CA TYR A 119 16.07 -9.92 6.25
C TYR A 119 15.76 -11.30 5.68
N LYS A 120 16.77 -12.02 5.19
CA LYS A 120 16.58 -13.34 4.58
C LYS A 120 16.41 -14.41 5.66
N VAL A 121 15.34 -15.18 5.55
CA VAL A 121 15.08 -16.35 6.40
C VAL A 121 15.49 -17.59 5.60
N THR A 122 16.54 -18.27 6.07
CA THR A 122 16.90 -19.60 5.56
C THR A 122 15.83 -20.61 5.99
N LYS A 123 15.49 -21.51 5.06
CA LYS A 123 14.56 -22.62 5.28
C LYS A 123 15.09 -23.57 6.35
#